data_AF-A0A7S1FJR0-F1
#
_entry.id   AF-A0A7S1FJR0-F1
#
_cell.length_a   1.000
_cell.length_b   1.000
_cell.length_c   1.000
_cell.angle_alpha   90.00
_cell.angle_beta   90.00
_cell.angle_gamma   90.00
#
_symmetry.space_group_name_H-M   'P 1'
#
loop_
_entity.id
_entity.type
_entity.pdbx_description
1 polymer ?
#
loop_
_entity_poly.entity_id
_entity_poly.type
_entity_poly.pdbx_seq_one_letter_code
_entity_poly.pdbx_strand_id
1 'polypeptide(L)'
;SDAVEAVSVLVEAHTVWDVTDAEGRIPADVAFTAGHQRSFDLLTLYGCSVIRAEIDDGHEREAKRQRTIHFSYLQEKLRYEDERLLDADGRGVMMGWEAPLMVKHAELLMPKGSDGLDVLNVGFGLGLVDTEFLK
;
A
#
# COMPACT_ATOMS: atom_id res chain seq x y z
N SER A 1 -32.94 -3.55 31.30
CA SER A 1 -32.52 -2.15 31.16
C SER A 1 -31.04 -2.03 31.46
N ASP A 2 -30.62 -2.56 32.61
CA ASP A 2 -29.28 -2.42 33.18
C ASP A 2 -28.14 -3.04 32.34
N ALA A 3 -28.41 -4.16 31.66
CA ALA A 3 -27.40 -4.83 30.83
C ALA A 3 -26.98 -4.02 29.59
N VAL A 4 -27.88 -3.19 29.04
CA VAL A 4 -27.58 -2.34 27.88
C VAL A 4 -26.71 -1.17 28.32
N GLU A 5 -27.02 -0.55 29.46
CA GLU A 5 -26.28 0.57 30.02
C GLU A 5 -24.85 0.17 30.42
N ALA A 6 -24.69 -1.01 31.03
CA ALA A 6 -23.36 -1.57 31.31
C ALA A 6 -22.54 -1.79 30.03
N VAL A 7 -23.14 -2.34 28.97
CA VAL A 7 -22.47 -2.54 27.67
C VAL A 7 -22.08 -1.20 27.03
N SER A 8 -22.96 -0.18 27.10
CA SER A 8 -22.64 1.16 26.60
C SER A 8 -21.43 1.77 27.29
N VAL A 9 -21.37 1.70 28.62
CA VAL A 9 -20.21 2.22 29.39
C VAL A 9 -18.92 1.48 29.03
N LEU A 10 -18.99 0.16 28.85
CA LEU A 10 -17.82 -0.64 28.48
C LEU A 10 -17.31 -0.32 27.06
N VAL A 11 -18.24 -0.15 26.11
CA VAL A 11 -17.94 0.28 24.74
C VAL A 11 -17.28 1.68 24.73
N GLU A 12 -17.81 2.63 25.50
CA GLU A 12 -17.23 3.98 25.64
C GLU A 12 -15.85 3.96 26.30
N ALA A 13 -15.61 3.01 27.21
CA ALA A 13 -14.30 2.79 27.83
C ALA A 13 -13.29 2.08 26.91
N HIS A 14 -13.65 1.83 25.64
CA HIS A 14 -12.84 1.11 24.65
C HIS A 14 -12.36 -0.28 25.10
N THR A 15 -13.19 -1.02 25.85
CA THR A 15 -12.81 -2.35 26.32
C THR A 15 -12.78 -3.37 25.19
N VAL A 16 -11.94 -4.40 25.34
CA VAL A 16 -11.81 -5.51 24.39
C VAL A 16 -13.16 -6.20 24.22
N TRP A 17 -13.68 -6.22 22.97
CA TRP A 17 -15.03 -6.69 22.65
C TRP A 17 -15.08 -8.15 22.20
N ASP A 18 -13.94 -8.72 21.79
CA ASP A 18 -13.76 -10.07 21.24
C ASP A 18 -13.20 -11.07 22.25
N VAL A 19 -13.18 -10.73 23.54
CA VAL A 19 -12.75 -11.64 24.60
C VAL A 19 -13.66 -12.87 24.63
N THR A 20 -13.09 -14.06 24.71
CA THR A 20 -13.86 -15.31 24.78
C THR A 20 -13.98 -15.81 26.22
N ASP A 21 -15.11 -16.43 26.54
CA ASP A 21 -15.30 -17.18 27.79
C ASP A 21 -14.65 -18.58 27.74
N ALA A 22 -14.81 -19.37 28.81
CA ALA A 22 -14.27 -20.73 28.88
C ALA A 22 -14.85 -21.69 27.82
N GLU A 23 -16.01 -21.33 27.25
CA GLU A 23 -16.69 -22.05 26.18
C GLU A 23 -16.36 -21.49 24.78
N GLY A 24 -15.49 -20.47 24.69
CA GLY A 24 -15.05 -19.87 23.43
C GLY A 24 -16.02 -18.86 22.82
N ARG A 25 -17.00 -18.37 23.58
CA ARG A 25 -18.02 -17.43 23.10
C ARG A 25 -17.62 -15.99 23.40
N ILE A 26 -17.88 -15.08 22.46
CA ILE A 26 -17.68 -13.64 22.68
C ILE A 26 -18.93 -13.01 23.33
N PRO A 27 -18.83 -11.82 23.95
CA PRO A 27 -19.96 -11.14 24.59
C PRO A 27 -21.18 -10.99 23.68
N ALA A 28 -20.96 -10.79 22.37
CA ALA A 28 -22.05 -10.73 21.39
C ALA A 28 -22.81 -12.06 21.28
N ASP A 29 -22.12 -13.20 21.22
CA ASP A 29 -22.75 -14.53 21.15
C ASP A 29 -23.59 -14.82 22.40
N VAL A 30 -23.07 -14.43 23.57
CA VAL A 30 -23.78 -14.56 24.85
C VAL A 30 -25.03 -13.68 24.86
N ALA A 31 -24.92 -12.43 24.41
CA ALA A 31 -26.06 -11.51 24.32
C ALA A 31 -27.13 -12.02 23.34
N PHE A 32 -26.72 -12.58 22.21
CA PHE A 32 -27.63 -13.18 21.22
C PHE A 32 -28.37 -14.39 21.79
N THR A 33 -27.64 -15.32 22.42
CA THR A 33 -28.21 -16.55 23.00
C THR A 33 -29.17 -16.23 24.15
N ALA A 34 -28.90 -15.17 24.92
CA ALA A 34 -29.77 -14.69 26.00
C ALA A 34 -30.98 -13.87 25.51
N GLY A 35 -31.12 -13.63 24.20
CA GLY A 35 -32.20 -12.82 23.62
C GLY A 35 -32.07 -11.31 23.87
N HIS A 36 -30.87 -10.83 24.21
CA HIS A 36 -30.58 -9.41 24.47
C HIS A 36 -30.21 -8.68 23.18
N GLN A 37 -31.17 -8.53 22.28
CA GLN A 37 -30.96 -7.96 20.93
C GLN A 37 -30.23 -6.60 20.95
N ARG A 38 -30.63 -5.68 21.83
CA ARG A 38 -30.00 -4.34 21.89
C ARG A 38 -28.53 -4.39 22.30
N SER A 39 -28.18 -5.26 23.26
CA SER A 39 -26.78 -5.44 23.68
C SER A 39 -25.97 -6.11 22.56
N PHE A 40 -26.55 -7.09 21.86
CA PHE A 40 -25.94 -7.71 20.69
C PHE A 40 -25.67 -6.70 19.57
N ASP A 41 -26.65 -5.87 19.22
CA ASP A 41 -26.51 -4.86 18.17
C ASP A 41 -25.41 -3.85 18.52
N LEU A 42 -25.35 -3.37 19.77
CA LEU A 42 -24.32 -2.45 20.24
C LEU A 42 -22.92 -3.04 20.17
N LEU A 43 -22.74 -4.27 20.67
CA LEU A 43 -21.44 -4.97 20.65
C LEU A 43 -20.98 -5.24 19.21
N THR A 44 -21.91 -5.62 18.33
CA THR A 44 -21.60 -5.89 16.92
C THR A 44 -21.20 -4.61 16.20
N LEU A 45 -21.95 -3.52 16.38
CA LEU A 45 -21.63 -2.23 15.76
C LEU A 45 -20.30 -1.67 16.27
N TYR A 46 -20.01 -1.83 17.56
CA TYR A 46 -18.74 -1.47 18.15
C TYR A 46 -17.58 -2.32 17.59
N GLY A 47 -17.73 -3.64 17.54
CA GLY A 47 -16.70 -4.51 16.95
C GLY A 47 -16.39 -4.14 15.50
N CYS A 48 -17.42 -3.88 14.69
CA CYS A 48 -17.25 -3.38 13.32
C CYS A 48 -16.50 -2.02 13.26
N SER A 49 -16.77 -1.10 14.19
CA SER A 49 -16.09 0.21 14.21
C SER A 49 -14.63 0.08 14.61
N VAL A 50 -14.31 -0.78 15.58
CA VAL A 50 -12.93 -1.08 16.00
C VAL A 50 -12.15 -1.73 14.86
N ILE A 51 -12.68 -2.78 14.24
CA ILE A 51 -12.03 -3.45 13.09
C ILE A 51 -11.76 -2.46 11.96
N ARG A 52 -12.74 -1.59 11.66
CA ARG A 52 -12.57 -0.57 10.63
C ARG A 52 -11.45 0.41 10.98
N ALA A 53 -11.41 0.89 12.22
CA ALA A 53 -10.34 1.77 12.68
C ALA A 53 -8.97 1.09 12.57
N GLU A 54 -8.84 -0.19 12.93
CA GLU A 54 -7.60 -0.95 12.77
C GLU A 54 -7.16 -1.12 11.31
N ILE A 55 -8.12 -1.37 10.41
CA ILE A 55 -7.85 -1.45 8.96
C ILE A 55 -7.37 -0.09 8.45
N ASP A 56 -8.05 1.00 8.81
CA ASP A 56 -7.69 2.35 8.39
C ASP A 56 -6.30 2.74 8.93
N ASP A 57 -6.00 2.44 10.19
CA ASP A 57 -4.67 2.56 10.79
C ASP A 57 -3.61 1.76 10.04
N GLY A 58 -3.94 0.52 9.66
CA GLY A 58 -3.09 -0.35 8.86
C GLY A 58 -2.75 0.26 7.50
N HIS A 59 -3.77 0.79 6.79
CA HIS A 59 -3.59 1.50 5.53
C HIS A 59 -2.74 2.76 5.70
N GLU A 60 -2.95 3.54 6.76
CA GLU A 60 -2.14 4.73 7.00
C GLU A 60 -0.68 4.39 7.28
N ARG A 61 -0.41 3.36 8.09
CA ARG A 61 0.95 2.86 8.36
C ARG A 61 1.63 2.37 7.09
N GLU A 62 0.93 1.62 6.25
CA GLU A 62 1.41 1.18 4.93
C GLU A 62 1.75 2.37 4.04
N ALA A 63 0.82 3.32 3.89
CA ALA A 63 1.03 4.52 3.08
C ALA A 63 2.21 5.36 3.60
N LYS A 64 2.36 5.49 4.93
CA LYS A 64 3.51 6.18 5.53
C LYS A 64 4.82 5.45 5.25
N ARG A 65 4.84 4.11 5.31
CA ARG A 65 6.02 3.32 4.95
C ARG A 65 6.39 3.51 3.49
N GLN A 66 5.42 3.41 2.58
CA GLN A 66 5.64 3.61 1.14
C GLN A 66 6.14 5.02 0.84
N ARG A 67 5.57 6.06 1.46
CA ARG A 67 6.08 7.45 1.35
C ARG A 67 7.52 7.55 1.83
N THR A 68 7.87 6.88 2.92
CA THR A 68 9.23 6.89 3.47
C THR A 68 10.22 6.21 2.52
N ILE A 69 9.85 5.06 1.95
CA ILE A 69 10.66 4.34 0.96
C ILE A 69 10.83 5.17 -0.31
N HIS A 70 9.74 5.73 -0.85
CA HIS A 70 9.77 6.57 -2.03
C HIS A 70 10.62 7.83 -1.81
N PHE A 71 10.48 8.47 -0.66
CA PHE A 71 11.31 9.62 -0.29
C PHE A 71 12.80 9.24 -0.21
N SER A 72 13.11 8.07 0.36
CA SER A 72 14.49 7.57 0.45
C SER A 72 15.08 7.31 -0.94
N TYR A 73 14.32 6.68 -1.84
CA TYR A 73 14.71 6.46 -3.23
C TYR A 73 15.01 7.79 -3.96
N LEU A 74 14.14 8.81 -3.78
CA LEU A 74 14.34 10.11 -4.43
C LEU A 74 15.53 10.91 -3.89
N GLN A 75 15.98 10.62 -2.66
CA GLN A 75 17.16 11.26 -2.06
C GLN A 75 18.47 10.52 -2.35
N GLU A 76 18.37 9.32 -2.91
CA GLU A 76 19.51 8.46 -3.15
C GLU A 76 20.42 9.04 -4.23
N LYS A 77 21.74 9.02 -3.99
CA LYS A 77 22.73 9.49 -4.96
C LYS A 77 23.07 8.36 -5.92
N LEU A 78 22.66 8.53 -7.17
CA LEU A 78 23.05 7.63 -8.25
C LEU A 78 24.48 7.92 -8.72
N ARG A 79 25.18 6.87 -9.15
CA ARG A 79 26.52 6.94 -9.74
C ARG A 79 26.48 6.45 -11.18
N TYR A 80 27.10 7.22 -12.06
CA TYR A 80 27.32 6.86 -13.45
C TYR A 80 28.77 6.37 -13.62
N GLU A 81 28.96 5.12 -14.02
CA GLU A 81 30.26 4.46 -14.10
C GLU A 81 30.33 3.50 -15.30
N ASP A 82 31.14 3.79 -16.33
CA ASP A 82 31.39 2.89 -17.48
C ASP A 82 30.13 2.19 -18.01
N GLU A 83 29.18 2.96 -18.53
CA GLU A 83 27.87 2.49 -19.01
C GLU A 83 27.00 1.81 -17.93
N ARG A 84 27.20 2.12 -16.64
CA ARG A 84 26.39 1.61 -15.54
C ARG A 84 25.80 2.76 -14.76
N LEU A 85 24.54 2.63 -14.41
CA LEU A 85 23.86 3.48 -13.45
C LEU A 85 23.66 2.65 -12.19
N LEU A 86 24.34 3.06 -11.12
CA LEU A 86 24.34 2.34 -9.84
C LEU A 86 23.65 3.15 -8.75
N ASP A 87 22.99 2.45 -7.85
CA ASP A 87 22.44 3.03 -6.61
C ASP A 87 23.56 3.25 -5.56
N ALA A 88 23.19 3.75 -4.38
CA ALA A 88 24.14 4.02 -3.30
C ALA A 88 24.77 2.75 -2.74
N ASP A 89 24.04 1.63 -2.78
CA ASP A 89 24.50 0.30 -2.39
C ASP A 89 25.37 -0.37 -3.48
N GLY A 90 25.49 0.24 -4.66
CA GLY A 90 26.26 -0.29 -5.79
C GLY A 90 25.51 -1.33 -6.62
N ARG A 91 24.18 -1.42 -6.48
CA ARG A 91 23.32 -2.28 -7.30
C ARG A 91 23.03 -1.56 -8.62
N GLY A 92 22.88 -2.36 -9.68
CA GLY A 92 22.52 -1.84 -11.01
C GLY A 92 21.09 -1.34 -11.04
N VAL A 93 20.91 -0.04 -11.26
CA VAL A 93 19.62 0.57 -11.62
C VAL A 93 19.37 0.42 -13.12
N MET A 94 20.40 0.62 -13.93
CA MET A 94 20.36 0.39 -15.38
C MET A 94 21.78 0.10 -15.89
N MET A 95 21.90 -0.73 -16.92
CA MET A 95 23.18 -1.19 -17.43
C MET A 95 23.28 -1.06 -18.95
N GLY A 96 24.48 -0.77 -19.46
CA GLY A 96 24.75 -0.56 -20.89
C GLY A 96 24.47 -1.77 -21.76
N TRP A 97 24.60 -2.98 -21.21
CA TRP A 97 24.27 -4.21 -21.94
C TRP A 97 22.79 -4.30 -22.36
N GLU A 98 21.90 -3.49 -21.76
CA GLU A 98 20.48 -3.40 -22.09
C GLU A 98 20.23 -2.64 -23.40
N ALA A 99 21.23 -2.00 -24.01
CA ALA A 99 21.06 -1.16 -25.20
C ALA A 99 20.35 -1.86 -26.37
N PRO A 100 20.68 -3.12 -26.76
CA PRO A 100 19.95 -3.81 -27.83
C PRO A 100 18.47 -4.06 -27.51
N LEU A 101 18.14 -4.19 -26.21
CA LEU A 101 16.74 -4.31 -25.79
C LEU A 101 16.02 -2.98 -25.97
N MET A 102 16.64 -1.85 -25.58
CA MET A 102 16.02 -0.52 -25.71
C MET A 102 15.68 -0.16 -27.16
N VAL A 103 16.50 -0.58 -28.13
CA VAL A 103 16.18 -0.47 -29.57
C VAL A 103 14.85 -1.17 -29.89
N LYS A 104 14.66 -2.40 -29.40
CA LYS A 104 13.42 -3.15 -29.62
C LYS A 104 12.21 -2.56 -28.91
N HIS A 105 12.42 -1.94 -27.74
CA HIS A 105 11.35 -1.21 -27.06
C HIS A 105 10.91 0.00 -27.90
N ALA A 106 11.86 0.78 -28.42
CA ALA A 106 11.54 1.93 -29.26
C ALA A 106 10.81 1.53 -30.55
N GLU A 107 11.26 0.47 -31.25
CA GLU A 107 10.58 -0.06 -32.44
C GLU A 107 9.11 -0.45 -32.18
N LEU A 108 8.78 -0.93 -30.97
CA LEU A 108 7.42 -1.31 -30.60
C LEU A 108 6.57 -0.12 -30.14
N LEU A 109 7.19 0.84 -29.47
CA LEU A 109 6.52 2.03 -28.93
C LEU A 109 6.31 3.13 -29.96
N MET A 110 7.06 3.12 -31.08
CA MET A 110 6.94 4.06 -32.19
C MET A 110 6.35 3.38 -33.43
N PRO A 111 5.02 3.34 -33.59
CA PRO A 111 4.39 2.84 -34.81
C PRO A 111 4.84 3.65 -36.04
N LYS A 112 4.86 3.01 -37.22
CA LYS A 112 5.13 3.71 -38.48
C LYS A 112 4.19 4.92 -38.66
N GLY A 113 4.75 6.08 -38.95
CA GLY A 113 4.00 7.33 -39.10
C GLY A 113 3.81 8.12 -37.80
N SER A 114 4.55 7.79 -36.74
CA SER A 114 4.62 8.58 -35.50
C SER A 114 5.48 9.84 -35.60
N ASP A 115 5.91 10.22 -36.80
CA ASP A 115 6.74 11.41 -37.03
C ASP A 115 6.00 12.67 -36.55
N GLY A 116 6.65 13.46 -35.71
CA GLY A 116 6.08 14.69 -35.16
C GLY A 116 5.11 14.51 -33.98
N LEU A 117 5.03 13.32 -33.39
CA LEU A 117 4.32 13.11 -32.11
C LEU A 117 5.24 13.43 -30.92
N ASP A 118 4.61 13.81 -29.80
CA ASP A 118 5.31 14.03 -28.54
C ASP A 118 5.53 12.71 -27.79
N VAL A 119 6.73 12.53 -27.24
CA VAL A 119 7.12 11.35 -26.46
C VAL A 119 7.29 11.72 -24.98
N LEU A 120 6.68 10.95 -24.09
CA LEU A 120 6.89 11.04 -22.65
C LEU A 120 7.69 9.84 -22.15
N ASN A 121 8.96 10.05 -21.83
CA ASN A 121 9.77 9.07 -21.12
C ASN A 121 9.68 9.29 -19.60
N VAL A 122 9.31 8.24 -18.85
CA VAL A 122 9.28 8.26 -17.37
C VAL A 122 10.39 7.36 -16.84
N GLY A 123 11.55 7.96 -16.60
CA GLY A 123 12.76 7.28 -16.11
C GLY A 123 13.90 7.33 -17.12
N PHE A 124 14.73 8.37 -17.05
CA PHE A 124 15.82 8.60 -17.99
C PHE A 124 16.90 7.52 -17.98
N GLY A 125 17.29 7.05 -16.79
CA GLY A 125 18.33 6.03 -16.65
C GLY A 125 19.67 6.46 -17.29
N LEU A 126 20.13 5.68 -18.27
CA LEU A 126 21.32 5.93 -19.09
C LEU A 126 21.02 6.65 -20.42
N GLY A 127 19.76 6.98 -20.73
CA GLY A 127 19.39 7.66 -21.98
C GLY A 127 19.41 6.78 -23.23
N LEU A 128 19.46 5.45 -23.05
CA LEU A 128 19.58 4.48 -24.15
C LEU A 128 18.36 4.51 -25.08
N VAL A 129 17.15 4.52 -24.52
CA VAL A 129 15.90 4.56 -25.30
C VAL A 129 15.61 5.95 -25.87
N ASP A 130 15.99 7.01 -25.15
CA ASP A 130 15.81 8.39 -25.61
C ASP A 130 16.55 8.64 -26.93
N THR A 131 17.74 8.05 -27.07
CA THR A 131 18.51 8.12 -28.33
C THR A 131 17.77 7.47 -29.49
N GLU A 132 16.91 6.48 -29.24
CA GLU A 132 16.10 5.82 -30.27
C GLU A 132 14.84 6.63 -30.61
N PHE A 133 14.24 7.29 -29.62
CA PHE A 133 13.06 8.15 -29.83
C PHE A 133 13.36 9.44 -30.61
N LEU A 134 14.62 9.88 -30.60
CA LEU A 134 15.06 11.09 -31.30
C LEU A 134 15.58 10.83 -32.73
N LYS A 135 15.56 9.58 -33.20
CA LYS A 135 15.95 9.20 -34.57
C LYS A 135 14.81 9.42 -35.55
#